data_AF-W2TSC4-F1
#
_entry.id   AF-W2TSC4-F1
#
_cell.length_a   1.000
_cell.length_b   1.000
_cell.length_c   1.000
_cell.angle_alpha   90.00
_cell.angle_beta   90.00
_cell.angle_gamma   90.00
#
_symmetry.space_group_name_H-M   'P 1'
#
loop_
_entity.id
_entity.type
_entity.pdbx_description
1 polymer ?
#
loop_
_entity_poly.entity_id
_entity_poly.type
_entity_poly.pdbx_seq_one_letter_code
_entity_poly.pdbx_strand_id
1 'polypeptide(L)'
;MPDGTEKAIWHSSRSLTAAERNYGQIEKEGLALILAVWKFHRYIYGRRFKLLTDHKPLLHIFGPKKMVPVYTANRLQRWKLILLGFDFDIEYQKTTEFGQTDA
;
A
#
# COMPACT_ATOMS: atom_id res chain seq x y z
N MET A 1 15.72 -25.87 6.93
CA MET A 1 14.42 -25.19 7.05
C MET A 1 14.70 -23.71 7.07
N PRO A 2 14.06 -22.86 6.24
CA PRO A 2 14.27 -21.44 6.35
C PRO A 2 13.69 -20.99 7.70
N ASP A 3 14.58 -20.47 8.54
CA ASP A 3 14.33 -19.86 9.83
C ASP A 3 13.21 -18.82 9.66
N GLY A 4 12.03 -19.04 10.28
CA GLY A 4 10.80 -18.27 10.07
C GLY A 4 10.85 -16.79 10.52
N THR A 5 12.03 -16.17 10.44
CA THR A 5 12.29 -14.78 10.74
C THR A 5 12.06 -13.93 9.49
N GLU A 6 11.04 -13.09 9.53
CA GLU A 6 10.84 -12.01 8.55
C GLU A 6 11.99 -11.01 8.69
N LYS A 7 12.83 -10.90 7.65
CA LYS A 7 13.95 -9.96 7.61
C LYS A 7 13.62 -8.83 6.64
N ALA A 8 13.74 -7.60 7.13
CA ALA A 8 13.61 -6.43 6.28
C ALA A 8 14.73 -6.42 5.22
N ILE A 9 14.32 -6.38 3.96
CA ILE A 9 15.24 -6.30 2.81
C ILE A 9 15.58 -4.84 2.52
N TRP A 10 14.62 -3.94 2.74
CA TRP A 10 14.76 -2.52 2.44
C TRP A 10 13.72 -1.67 3.17
N HIS A 11 14.11 -0.47 3.61
CA HIS A 11 13.21 0.51 4.21
C HIS A 11 13.06 1.73 3.30
N SER A 12 11.85 2.29 3.26
CA SER A 12 11.54 3.47 2.47
C SER A 12 10.63 4.42 3.21
N SER A 13 11.08 5.66 3.39
CA SER A 13 10.24 6.77 3.82
C SER A 13 10.33 7.91 2.81
N ARG A 14 9.25 8.70 2.69
CA ARG A 14 9.18 9.91 1.87
C ARG A 14 8.27 10.91 2.55
N SER A 15 8.72 12.16 2.65
CA SER A 15 7.90 13.26 3.16
C SER A 15 6.86 13.71 2.13
N LEU A 16 5.68 14.09 2.64
CA LEU A 16 4.60 14.65 1.82
C LEU A 16 4.94 16.06 1.33
N THR A 17 4.73 16.31 0.03
CA THR A 17 4.81 17.64 -0.58
C THR A 17 3.67 18.55 -0.07
N ALA A 18 3.79 19.87 -0.31
CA ALA A 18 2.77 20.84 0.09
C ALA A 18 1.36 20.48 -0.42
N ALA A 19 1.26 19.96 -1.65
CA ALA A 19 -0.01 19.50 -2.20
C ALA A 19 -0.51 18.22 -1.52
N GLU A 20 0.37 17.22 -1.32
CA GLU A 20 0.03 15.94 -0.68
C GLU A 20 -0.37 16.09 0.80
N ARG A 21 0.12 17.13 1.48
CA ARG A 21 -0.29 17.46 2.87
C ARG A 21 -1.77 17.82 2.98
N ASN A 22 -2.37 18.37 1.93
CA ASN A 22 -3.79 18.73 1.89
C ASN A 22 -4.70 17.53 1.56
N TYR A 23 -4.14 16.36 1.31
CA TYR A 23 -4.93 15.17 0.98
C TYR A 23 -5.66 14.64 2.21
N GLY A 24 -6.80 13.99 1.98
CA GLY A 24 -7.50 13.28 3.04
C GLY A 24 -6.64 12.15 3.61
N GLN A 25 -6.90 11.73 4.84
CA GLN A 25 -6.12 10.68 5.51
C GLN A 25 -6.05 9.39 4.66
N ILE A 26 -7.18 8.96 4.09
CA ILE A 26 -7.25 7.79 3.20
C ILE A 26 -6.34 7.95 1.96
N GLU A 27 -6.26 9.15 1.39
CA GLU A 27 -5.42 9.43 0.24
C GLU A 27 -3.94 9.47 0.61
N LYS A 28 -3.57 9.93 1.81
CA LYS A 28 -2.19 9.89 2.30
C LYS A 28 -1.71 8.46 2.49
N GLU A 29 -2.52 7.63 3.13
CA GLU A 29 -2.21 6.20 3.31
C GLU A 29 -2.15 5.48 1.95
N GLY A 30 -3.11 5.75 1.05
CA GLY A 30 -3.09 5.19 -0.30
C GLY A 30 -1.88 5.63 -1.13
N LEU A 31 -1.43 6.88 -0.95
CA LEU A 31 -0.21 7.39 -1.59
C LEU A 31 1.03 6.63 -1.12
N ALA A 32 1.15 6.37 0.18
CA ALA A 32 2.27 5.60 0.74
C ALA A 32 2.36 4.22 0.10
N LEU A 33 1.21 3.56 -0.07
CA LEU A 33 1.07 2.26 -0.72
C LEU A 33 1.58 2.28 -2.17
N ILE A 34 1.14 3.27 -2.95
CA ILE A 34 1.51 3.43 -4.36
C ILE A 34 3.00 3.75 -4.50
N LEU A 35 3.53 4.58 -3.61
CA LEU A 35 4.95 4.88 -3.57
C LEU A 35 5.78 3.65 -3.26
N ALA A 36 5.34 2.79 -2.33
CA ALA A 36 5.99 1.52 -2.05
C ALA A 36 6.01 0.63 -3.30
N VAL A 37 4.87 0.42 -3.96
CA VAL A 37 4.78 -0.41 -5.17
C VAL A 37 5.66 0.13 -6.30
N TRP A 38 5.69 1.45 -6.50
CA TRP A 38 6.58 2.07 -7.49
C TRP A 38 8.05 1.86 -7.18
N LYS A 39 8.44 2.05 -5.92
CA LYS A 39 9.84 1.97 -5.50
C LYS A 39 10.36 0.54 -5.51
N PHE A 40 9.49 -0.40 -5.15
CA PHE A 40 9.78 -1.84 -5.14
C PHE A 40 9.41 -2.54 -6.45
N HIS A 41 9.01 -1.80 -7.48
CA HIS A 41 8.57 -2.36 -8.77
C HIS A 41 9.50 -3.47 -9.28
N ARG A 42 10.81 -3.21 -9.29
CA ARG A 42 11.81 -4.16 -9.78
C ARG A 42 11.92 -5.46 -8.95
N TYR A 43 11.45 -5.45 -7.71
CA TYR A 43 11.42 -6.63 -6.82
C TYR A 43 10.11 -7.40 -6.88
N ILE A 44 8.99 -6.68 -7.05
CA ILE A 44 7.63 -7.26 -6.95
C ILE A 44 6.98 -7.52 -8.31
N TYR A 45 7.46 -6.91 -9.40
CA TYR A 45 6.87 -7.09 -10.71
C TYR A 45 6.97 -8.54 -11.18
N GLY A 46 5.85 -9.09 -11.64
CA GLY A 46 5.73 -10.49 -12.06
C GLY A 46 5.76 -11.53 -10.92
N ARG A 47 5.68 -11.09 -9.65
CA ARG A 47 5.63 -11.96 -8.48
C ARG A 47 4.40 -11.66 -7.64
N ARG A 48 3.84 -12.69 -7.01
CA ARG A 48 2.78 -12.51 -6.03
C ARG A 48 3.37 -11.99 -4.72
N PHE A 49 2.81 -10.91 -4.19
CA PHE A 49 3.24 -10.35 -2.91
C PHE A 49 2.05 -9.98 -2.01
N LYS A 50 2.36 -9.74 -0.74
CA LYS A 50 1.40 -9.28 0.27
C LYS A 50 1.67 -7.82 0.58
N LEU A 51 0.60 -7.05 0.69
CA LEU A 51 0.60 -5.63 0.91
C LEU A 51 -0.10 -5.38 2.24
N LEU A 52 0.68 -5.07 3.27
CA LEU A 52 0.19 -4.93 4.64
C LEU A 52 -0.13 -3.46 4.90
N THR A 53 -1.26 -3.18 5.54
CA THR A 53 -1.67 -1.82 5.93
C THR A 53 -2.38 -1.83 7.27
N ASP A 54 -2.15 -0.79 8.08
CA ASP A 54 -2.89 -0.54 9.32
C ASP A 54 -4.22 0.20 9.07
N HIS A 55 -4.59 0.42 7.80
CA HIS A 55 -5.77 1.22 7.46
C HIS A 55 -6.86 0.39 6.74
N LYS A 56 -7.88 -0.04 7.50
CA LYS A 56 -8.99 -0.87 7.01
C LYS A 56 -9.75 -0.35 5.77
N PRO A 57 -9.95 0.97 5.58
CA PRO A 57 -10.56 1.51 4.37
C PRO A 57 -9.77 1.18 3.09
N LEU A 58 -8.45 1.05 3.18
CA LEU A 58 -7.63 0.73 2.01
C LEU A 58 -7.87 -0.69 1.48
N LEU A 59 -8.16 -1.65 2.37
CA LEU A 59 -8.60 -3.00 1.99
C LEU A 59 -9.86 -2.95 1.13
N HIS A 60 -10.77 -2.03 1.43
CA HIS A 60 -12.02 -1.88 0.70
C HIS A 60 -11.82 -1.22 -0.66
N ILE A 61 -10.91 -0.26 -0.76
CA ILE A 61 -10.63 0.50 -1.99
C ILE A 61 -9.81 -0.33 -2.97
N PHE A 62 -8.71 -0.93 -2.49
CA PHE A 62 -7.74 -1.66 -3.30
C PHE A 62 -7.97 -3.17 -3.33
N GLY A 63 -8.92 -3.69 -2.55
CA GLY A 63 -9.24 -5.11 -2.53
C GLY A 63 -9.80 -5.65 -3.87
N PRO A 64 -9.63 -6.97 -4.11
CA PRO A 64 -9.95 -7.60 -5.40
C PRO A 64 -11.46 -7.69 -5.70
N LYS A 65 -12.30 -7.63 -4.67
CA LYS A 65 -13.73 -7.99 -4.77
C LYS A 65 -14.72 -6.81 -4.83
N LYS A 66 -14.27 -5.55 -4.78
CA LYS A 66 -15.20 -4.41 -4.70
C LYS A 66 -14.93 -3.33 -5.74
N MET A 67 -15.99 -2.92 -6.44
CA MET A 67 -16.01 -1.70 -7.26
C MET A 67 -15.68 -0.51 -6.39
N VAL A 68 -14.80 0.36 -6.89
CA VAL A 68 -14.49 1.63 -6.22
C VAL A 68 -15.77 2.45 -6.18
N PRO A 69 -16.23 2.91 -5.01
CA PRO A 69 -17.42 3.76 -4.94
C PRO A 69 -17.28 4.95 -5.90
N VAL A 70 -18.36 5.32 -6.60
CA VAL A 70 -18.35 6.40 -7.60
C VAL A 70 -17.90 7.74 -7.00
N TYR A 71 -18.12 7.94 -5.70
CA TYR A 71 -17.69 9.11 -4.93
C TYR A 71 -16.25 9.03 -4.40
N THR A 72 -15.49 7.99 -4.74
CA THR A 72 -14.08 7.90 -4.34
C THR A 72 -13.27 8.91 -5.15
N ALA A 73 -12.36 9.62 -4.51
CA ALA A 73 -11.50 10.59 -5.18
C ALA A 73 -10.87 10.00 -6.46
N ASN A 74 -10.95 10.74 -7.57
CA ASN A 74 -10.39 10.33 -8.88
C ASN A 74 -8.94 9.81 -8.79
N ARG A 75 -8.18 10.30 -7.80
CA ARG A 75 -6.82 9.86 -7.51
C ARG A 75 -6.73 8.39 -7.08
N LEU A 76 -7.58 7.97 -6.14
CA LEU A 76 -7.62 6.58 -5.65
C LEU A 76 -8.04 5.61 -6.76
N GLN A 77 -8.93 6.02 -7.66
CA GLN A 77 -9.31 5.24 -8.84
C GLN A 77 -8.11 5.01 -9.78
N ARG A 78 -7.36 6.07 -10.09
CA ARG A 78 -6.13 5.94 -10.91
C ARG A 78 -5.10 5.03 -10.26
N TRP A 79 -4.93 5.15 -8.95
CA TRP A 79 -4.02 4.28 -8.18
C TRP A 79 -4.45 2.82 -8.18
N LYS A 80 -5.76 2.55 -8.11
CA LYS A 80 -6.26 1.18 -8.28
C LYS A 80 -5.93 0.62 -9.65
N LEU A 81 -6.07 1.41 -10.73
CA LEU A 81 -5.70 0.97 -12.08
C LEU A 81 -4.20 0.59 -12.18
N ILE A 82 -3.33 1.35 -11.51
CA ILE A 82 -1.90 1.01 -11.43
C ILE A 82 -1.71 -0.32 -10.69
N LEU A 83 -2.37 -0.49 -9.54
CA LEU A 83 -2.30 -1.70 -8.74
C LEU A 83 -2.84 -2.93 -9.46
N LEU A 84 -3.85 -2.80 -10.33
CA LEU A 84 -4.35 -3.89 -11.16
C LEU A 84 -3.29 -4.51 -12.08
N GLY A 85 -2.20 -3.80 -12.36
CA GLY A 85 -1.05 -4.34 -13.10
C GLY A 85 -0.16 -5.29 -12.29
N PHE A 86 -0.44 -5.48 -11.00
CA PHE A 86 0.35 -6.30 -10.08
C PHE A 86 -0.50 -7.43 -9.49
N ASP A 87 0.15 -8.56 -9.20
CA ASP A 87 -0.46 -9.67 -8.47
C ASP A 87 -0.18 -9.51 -6.98
N PHE A 88 -1.16 -9.03 -6.22
CA PHE A 88 -1.00 -8.76 -4.79
C PHE A 88 -2.23 -9.15 -3.97
N ASP A 89 -2.00 -9.47 -2.71
CA ASP A 89 -3.03 -9.61 -1.68
C ASP A 89 -2.86 -8.47 -0.67
N ILE A 90 -3.97 -7.85 -0.26
CA ILE A 90 -3.94 -6.74 0.71
C ILE A 90 -4.52 -7.21 2.04
N GLU A 91 -3.72 -7.10 3.10
CA GLU A 91 -4.08 -7.58 4.44
C GLU A 91 -3.97 -6.46 5.47
N TYR A 92 -4.88 -6.50 6.44
CA TYR A 92 -4.83 -5.60 7.59
C TYR A 92 -3.85 -6.15 8.62
N GLN A 93 -2.91 -5.33 9.07
CA GLN A 93 -2.09 -5.68 10.23
C GLN A 93 -2.09 -4.53 11.22
N LYS A 94 -2.24 -4.86 12.51
CA LYS A 94 -2.29 -3.84 13.57
C LYS A 94 -0.91 -3.20 13.74
N THR A 95 -0.89 -1.91 14.03
CA THR A 95 0.32 -1.12 14.28
C THR A 95 1.26 -1.76 15.32
N THR A 96 0.71 -2.49 16.30
CA THR A 96 1.48 -3.21 17.34
C THR A 96 2.38 -4.33 16.80
N GLU A 97 2.07 -4.87 15.62
CA GLU A 97 2.83 -5.94 14.95
C GLU A 97 3.73 -5.37 13.83
N PHE A 98 3.61 -4.07 13.56
CA PHE A 98 4.24 -3.36 12.44
C PHE A 98 5.60 -2.72 12.83
N GLY A 99 6.27 -3.26 13.86
CA GLY A 99 7.41 -2.64 14.53
C GLY A 99 8.64 -2.31 13.66
N GLN A 100 8.67 -2.75 12.40
CA GLN A 100 9.72 -2.45 11.42
C GLN A 100 9.42 -1.21 10.53
N THR A 101 8.21 -0.66 10.57
CA THR A 101 7.76 0.44 9.68
C THR A 101 7.73 1.81 10.38
N ASP A 102 7.70 1.83 11.72
CA ASP A 102 7.66 3.06 12.53
C ASP A 102 9.04 3.48 13.10
N ALA A 103 10.11 2.73 12.77
CA ALA A 103 11.47 2.99 13.24
C ALA A 103 12.25 3.99 12.35
#